data_AF-A0A7C4FB15-F1
#
_entry.id   AF-A0A7C4FB15-F1
#
_cell.length_a   1.000
_cell.length_b   1.000
_cell.length_c   1.000
_cell.angle_alpha   90.00
_cell.angle_beta   90.00
_cell.angle_gamma   90.00
#
_symmetry.space_group_name_H-M   'P 1'
#
loop_
_entity.id
_entity.type
_entity.pdbx_description
1 polymer ?
#
loop_
_entity_poly.entity_id
_entity_poly.type
_entity_poly.pdbx_seq_one_letter_code
_entity_poly.pdbx_strand_id
1 'polypeptide(L)'
;MREVVRLLAWVEKIGEREASLTELSRNSRKAREILGLLEKYDLVRVRRKGRVYLISLNERGLELLSLLRRAEELLKAAGAAPAVWPPAQQAAQQSLPSFAADNPWLAILAERGRARVGV
;
A
#
# COMPACT_ATOMS: atom_id res chain seq x y z
N MET A 1 -8.37 9.86 -22.62
CA MET A 1 -7.76 10.01 -21.27
C MET A 1 -8.49 9.19 -20.19
N ARG A 2 -9.81 9.33 -19.99
CA ARG A 2 -10.56 8.55 -18.96
C ARG A 2 -10.50 7.03 -19.13
N GLU A 3 -10.46 6.54 -20.38
CA GLU A 3 -10.39 5.10 -20.68
C GLU A 3 -9.05 4.48 -20.25
N VAL A 4 -7.94 5.18 -20.48
CA VAL A 4 -6.59 4.74 -20.10
C VAL A 4 -6.48 4.65 -18.57
N VAL A 5 -6.94 5.67 -17.84
CA VAL A 5 -6.95 5.64 -16.37
C VAL A 5 -7.78 4.46 -15.85
N ARG A 6 -8.94 4.20 -16.49
CA ARG A 6 -9.78 3.05 -16.15
C ARG A 6 -9.03 1.74 -16.39
N LEU A 7 -8.33 1.58 -17.52
CA LEU A 7 -7.51 0.40 -17.82
C LEU A 7 -6.41 0.18 -16.78
N LEU A 8 -5.65 1.22 -16.45
CA LEU A 8 -4.56 1.15 -15.47
C LEU A 8 -5.07 0.67 -14.10
N ALA A 9 -6.21 1.20 -13.63
CA ALA A 9 -6.83 0.76 -12.39
C ALA A 9 -7.25 -0.73 -12.43
N TRP A 10 -7.67 -1.25 -13.59
CA TRP A 10 -8.02 -2.67 -13.73
C TRP A 10 -6.80 -3.56 -13.77
N VAL A 11 -5.72 -3.13 -14.44
CA VAL A 11 -4.44 -3.83 -14.47
C VAL A 11 -3.86 -3.93 -13.05
N GLU A 12 -3.88 -2.84 -12.30
CA GLU A 12 -3.47 -2.82 -10.88
C GLU A 12 -4.34 -3.75 -10.03
N LYS A 13 -5.66 -3.73 -10.24
CA LYS A 13 -6.60 -4.57 -9.48
C LYS A 13 -6.41 -6.08 -9.74
N ILE A 14 -6.08 -6.48 -10.98
CA ILE A 14 -5.76 -7.88 -11.30
C ILE A 14 -4.41 -8.25 -10.69
N GLY A 15 -3.42 -7.37 -10.86
CA GLY A 15 -2.06 -7.59 -10.37
C GLY A 15 -1.43 -8.86 -10.94
N GLU A 16 -0.60 -9.53 -10.13
CA GLU A 16 0.08 -10.78 -10.51
C GLU A 16 -0.78 -12.03 -10.32
N ARG A 17 -2.08 -11.88 -10.01
CA ARG A 17 -2.97 -12.99 -9.66
C ARG A 17 -3.87 -13.37 -10.84
N GLU A 18 -4.41 -14.57 -10.78
CA GLU A 18 -5.53 -14.96 -11.66
C GLU A 18 -6.82 -14.41 -11.07
N ALA A 19 -7.55 -13.62 -11.87
CA ALA A 19 -8.83 -13.04 -11.49
C ALA A 19 -9.99 -13.75 -12.20
N SER A 20 -11.10 -13.94 -11.51
CA SER A 20 -12.35 -14.38 -12.13
C SER A 20 -13.14 -13.21 -12.73
N LEU A 21 -14.03 -13.48 -13.68
CA LEU A 21 -14.97 -12.47 -14.22
C LEU A 21 -15.76 -11.74 -13.12
N THR A 22 -16.13 -12.47 -12.06
CA THR A 22 -16.85 -11.94 -10.89
C THR A 22 -15.98 -11.04 -10.01
N GLU A 23 -14.67 -11.30 -9.92
CA GLU A 23 -13.72 -10.45 -9.19
C GLU A 23 -13.42 -9.14 -9.93
N LEU A 24 -13.42 -9.18 -11.27
CA LEU A 24 -13.43 -7.96 -12.08
C LEU A 24 -14.66 -7.11 -11.75
N SER A 25 -15.87 -7.65 -11.92
CA SER A 25 -17.08 -6.92 -11.53
C SER A 25 -18.24 -7.85 -11.18
N ARG A 26 -18.99 -7.46 -10.14
CA ARG A 26 -20.30 -8.07 -9.83
C ARG A 26 -21.31 -7.86 -10.97
N ASN A 27 -21.13 -6.84 -11.80
CA ASN A 27 -21.94 -6.61 -12.99
C ASN A 27 -21.32 -7.34 -14.20
N SER A 28 -21.99 -8.40 -14.67
CA SER A 28 -21.53 -9.25 -15.77
C SER A 28 -21.36 -8.50 -17.09
N ARG A 29 -22.22 -7.51 -17.39
CA ARG A 29 -22.10 -6.69 -18.60
C ARG A 29 -20.84 -5.83 -18.55
N LYS A 30 -20.59 -5.20 -17.40
CA LYS A 30 -19.41 -4.35 -17.18
C LYS A 30 -18.11 -5.17 -17.14
N ALA A 31 -18.14 -6.36 -16.54
CA ALA A 31 -17.00 -7.28 -16.53
C ALA A 31 -16.58 -7.67 -17.95
N ARG A 32 -17.55 -8.00 -18.83
CA ARG A 32 -17.30 -8.31 -20.24
C ARG A 32 -16.79 -7.11 -21.03
N GLU A 33 -17.34 -5.92 -20.80
CA GLU A 33 -16.85 -4.68 -21.42
C GLU A 33 -15.38 -4.42 -21.05
N ILE A 34 -15.02 -4.56 -19.77
CA ILE A 34 -13.64 -4.37 -19.31
C ILE A 34 -12.72 -5.44 -19.87
N LEU A 35 -13.17 -6.70 -19.90
CA LEU A 35 -12.40 -7.79 -20.48
C LEU A 35 -12.12 -7.52 -21.97
N GLY A 36 -13.12 -7.11 -22.73
CA GLY A 36 -12.95 -6.75 -24.14
C GLY A 36 -11.99 -5.58 -24.34
N LEU A 37 -11.98 -4.59 -23.43
CA LEU A 37 -10.98 -3.51 -23.47
C LEU A 37 -9.57 -4.05 -23.20
N LEU A 38 -9.39 -4.86 -22.17
CA LEU A 38 -8.08 -5.39 -21.83
C LEU A 38 -7.55 -6.37 -22.90
N GLU A 39 -8.42 -7.15 -23.54
CA GLU A 39 -8.09 -7.99 -24.70
C GLU A 39 -7.74 -7.15 -25.93
N LYS A 40 -8.48 -6.07 -26.20
CA LYS A 40 -8.21 -5.14 -27.31
C LYS A 40 -6.79 -4.58 -27.28
N TYR A 41 -6.27 -4.29 -26.08
CA TYR A 41 -4.90 -3.79 -25.89
C TYR A 41 -3.88 -4.90 -25.63
N ASP A 42 -4.27 -6.17 -25.72
CA ASP A 42 -3.39 -7.32 -25.50
C ASP A 42 -2.66 -7.23 -24.15
N LEU A 43 -3.42 -7.09 -23.06
CA LEU A 43 -2.90 -6.97 -21.69
C LEU A 43 -3.16 -8.22 -20.83
N VAL A 44 -3.94 -9.19 -21.33
CA VAL A 44 -4.46 -10.32 -20.54
C VAL A 44 -4.50 -11.60 -21.37
N ARG A 45 -4.30 -12.72 -20.68
CA ARG A 45 -4.58 -14.06 -21.15
C ARG A 45 -5.83 -14.57 -20.45
N VAL A 46 -6.79 -15.05 -21.24
CA VAL A 46 -8.00 -15.68 -20.73
C VAL A 46 -7.87 -17.19 -20.86
N ARG A 47 -7.96 -17.89 -19.73
CA ARG A 47 -8.01 -19.35 -19.66
C ARG A 47 -9.37 -19.80 -19.19
N ARG A 48 -9.93 -20.80 -19.86
CA ARG A 48 -11.19 -21.41 -19.44
C ARG A 48 -10.89 -22.68 -18.64
N LYS A 49 -11.21 -22.67 -17.35
CA LYS A 49 -11.13 -23.86 -16.48
C LYS A 49 -12.55 -24.33 -16.19
N GLY A 50 -13.05 -25.23 -17.05
CA GLY A 50 -14.44 -25.72 -16.99
C GLY A 50 -15.48 -24.63 -17.27
N ARG A 51 -16.24 -24.24 -16.25
CA ARG A 51 -17.27 -23.18 -16.33
C ARG A 51 -16.76 -21.79 -15.91
N VAL A 52 -15.53 -21.69 -15.42
CA VAL A 52 -14.95 -20.43 -14.90
C VAL A 52 -13.93 -19.87 -15.89
N TYR A 53 -13.98 -18.55 -16.10
CA TYR A 53 -12.98 -17.79 -16.84
C TYR A 53 -11.94 -17.26 -15.85
N LEU A 54 -10.68 -17.69 -16.04
CA LEU A 54 -9.51 -17.20 -15.32
C LEU A 54 -8.79 -16.20 -16.20
N ILE A 55 -8.55 -15.01 -15.66
CA ILE A 55 -8.02 -13.87 -16.37
C ILE A 55 -6.72 -13.51 -15.68
N SER A 56 -5.59 -13.61 -16.39
CA SER A 56 -4.27 -13.26 -15.86
C SER A 56 -3.57 -12.29 -16.78
N LEU A 57 -2.78 -11.37 -16.23
CA LEU A 57 -1.99 -10.45 -17.05
C LEU A 57 -1.01 -11.24 -17.93
N ASN A 58 -0.85 -10.80 -19.18
CA ASN A 58 0.21 -11.31 -20.05
C ASN A 58 1.51 -10.53 -19.79
N GLU A 59 2.56 -10.81 -20.56
CA GLU A 59 3.87 -10.14 -20.43
C GLU A 59 3.76 -8.61 -20.52
N ARG A 60 2.96 -8.09 -21.46
CA ARG A 60 2.68 -6.65 -21.61
C ARG A 60 1.92 -6.06 -20.43
N GLY A 61 0.91 -6.77 -19.93
CA GLY A 61 0.15 -6.37 -18.75
C GLY A 61 1.02 -6.28 -17.50
N LEU A 62 1.97 -7.21 -17.34
CA LEU A 62 2.94 -7.20 -16.25
C LEU A 62 3.97 -6.08 -16.40
N GLU A 63 4.43 -5.79 -17.62
CA GLU A 63 5.29 -4.63 -17.90
C GLU A 63 4.57 -3.31 -17.57
N LEU A 64 3.29 -3.20 -17.92
CA LEU A 64 2.50 -2.02 -17.57
C LEU A 64 2.33 -1.89 -16.04
N LEU A 65 2.15 -3.00 -15.34
CA LEU A 65 2.08 -3.04 -13.89
C LEU A 65 3.40 -2.60 -13.24
N SER A 66 4.55 -3.00 -13.79
CA SER A 66 5.86 -2.60 -13.27
C SER A 66 6.10 -1.10 -13.46
N LEU A 67 5.71 -0.55 -14.62
CA LEU A 67 5.75 0.90 -14.87
C LEU A 67 4.84 1.68 -13.91
N LEU A 68 3.64 1.15 -13.61
CA LEU A 68 2.74 1.75 -12.64
C LEU A 68 3.35 1.79 -11.24
N ARG A 69 3.92 0.68 -10.77
CA ARG A 69 4.62 0.62 -9.48
C ARG A 69 5.79 1.60 -9.44
N ARG A 70 6.55 1.68 -10.53
CA ARG A 70 7.67 2.62 -10.63
C ARG A 70 7.21 4.07 -10.58
N ALA A 71 6.11 4.40 -11.24
CA ALA A 71 5.52 5.73 -11.16
C ALA A 71 5.05 6.04 -9.73
N GLU A 72 4.45 5.08 -9.04
CA GLU A 72 4.05 5.23 -7.63
C GLU A 72 5.26 5.46 -6.71
N GLU A 73 6.35 4.74 -6.90
CA GLU A 73 7.61 4.95 -6.16
C GLU A 73 8.17 6.35 -6.37
N LEU A 74 8.18 6.84 -7.62
CA LEU A 74 8.66 8.19 -7.94
C LEU A 74 7.78 9.26 -7.27
N LEU A 75 6.46 9.07 -7.26
CA LEU A 75 5.53 9.97 -6.59
C LEU A 75 5.70 9.94 -5.07
N LYS A 76 5.92 8.76 -4.48
CA LYS A 76 6.23 8.61 -3.05
C LYS A 76 7.56 9.27 -2.69
N ALA A 77 8.59 9.11 -3.53
CA ALA A 77 9.90 9.74 -3.33
C ALA A 77 9.84 11.27 -3.45
N ALA A 78 9.01 11.80 -4.36
CA ALA A 78 8.79 13.24 -4.49
C ALA A 78 7.98 13.82 -3.32
N GLY A 79 7.03 13.06 -2.76
CA GLY A 79 6.25 13.43 -1.57
C GLY A 79 6.98 13.21 -0.25
N ALA A 80 7.98 12.33 -0.24
CA ALA A 80 8.93 12.17 0.86
C ALA A 80 9.95 13.31 0.80
N ALA A 81 9.54 14.51 1.23
CA ALA A 81 10.50 15.43 1.82
C ALA A 81 11.34 14.61 2.82
N PRO A 82 12.68 14.72 2.81
CA PRO A 82 13.49 13.98 3.76
C PRO A 82 12.93 14.28 5.13
N ALA A 83 12.42 13.25 5.80
CA ALA A 83 12.10 13.35 7.21
C ALA A 83 13.45 13.62 7.87
N VAL A 84 13.77 14.91 8.03
CA VAL A 84 14.80 15.37 8.94
C VAL A 84 14.29 14.91 10.30
N TRP A 85 14.60 13.67 10.66
CA TRP A 85 14.65 13.28 12.05
C TRP A 85 15.48 14.38 12.71
N PRO A 86 14.93 15.18 13.63
CA PRO A 86 15.81 15.96 14.46
C PRO A 86 16.77 14.93 15.08
N PRO A 87 18.10 15.18 15.02
CA PRO A 87 19.05 14.26 15.62
C PRO A 87 18.56 14.00 17.02
N ALA A 88 18.49 12.72 17.40
CA ALA A 88 18.14 12.31 18.75
C ALA A 88 18.94 13.21 19.68
N GLN A 89 18.24 14.18 20.30
CA GLN A 89 18.86 15.05 21.27
C GLN A 89 19.32 14.07 22.33
N GLN A 90 20.64 13.87 22.37
CA GLN A 90 21.32 13.30 23.52
C GLN A 90 20.63 13.94 24.71
N ALA A 91 19.99 13.12 25.53
CA ALA A 91 19.35 13.54 26.75
C ALA A 91 20.46 14.14 27.62
N ALA A 92 20.78 15.41 27.36
CA ALA A 92 21.44 16.26 28.30
C ALA A 92 20.59 16.13 29.56
N GLN A 93 21.25 15.78 30.65
CA GLN A 93 20.70 15.72 31.99
C GLN A 93 20.09 17.09 32.34
N GLN A 94 18.94 17.40 31.78
CA GLN A 94 18.10 18.48 32.20
C GLN A 94 17.47 17.95 33.47
N SER A 95 18.03 18.38 34.60
CA SER A 95 17.41 18.23 35.91
C SER A 95 15.94 18.65 35.79
N LEU A 96 15.06 17.86 36.40
CA LEU A 96 13.63 18.15 36.44
C LEU A 96 13.40 19.61 36.83
N PRO A 97 12.50 20.33 36.16
CA PRO A 97 12.18 21.71 36.53
C PRO A 97 11.65 21.75 37.97
N SER A 98 11.94 22.84 38.69
CA SER A 98 11.70 22.95 40.14
C SER A 98 10.27 22.64 40.58
N PHE A 99 9.27 22.97 39.74
CA PHE A 99 7.86 22.68 40.03
C PHE A 99 7.52 21.18 39.95
N ALA A 100 8.34 20.38 39.26
CA ALA A 100 8.12 18.95 39.05
C ALA A 100 8.97 18.09 40.00
N ALA A 101 10.02 18.66 40.62
CA ALA A 101 10.94 17.92 41.48
C ALA A 101 10.23 17.27 42.68
N ASP A 102 9.26 17.96 43.29
CA ASP A 102 8.54 17.48 44.49
C ASP A 102 7.21 16.78 44.18
N ASN A 103 6.98 16.35 42.93
CA ASN A 103 5.72 15.72 42.57
C ASN A 103 5.66 14.24 43.02
N PRO A 104 4.77 13.86 43.96
CA PRO A 104 4.70 12.50 44.50
C PRO A 104 4.32 11.46 43.43
N TRP A 105 3.64 11.87 42.35
CA TRP A 105 3.26 10.97 41.27
C TRP A 105 4.44 10.48 40.43
N LEU A 106 5.55 11.24 40.37
CA LEU A 106 6.73 10.82 39.62
C LEU A 106 7.40 9.60 40.24
N ALA A 107 7.42 9.51 41.57
CA ALA A 107 7.93 8.34 42.29
C ALA A 107 7.09 7.09 41.99
N ILE A 108 5.76 7.22 42.02
CA ILE A 108 4.81 6.14 41.72
C ILE A 108 4.97 5.67 40.26
N LEU A 109 5.10 6.60 39.32
CA LEU A 109 5.30 6.28 37.90
C LEU A 109 6.64 5.59 37.67
N ALA A 110 7.71 6.03 38.33
CA ALA A 110 9.03 5.42 38.25
C ALA A 110 9.05 4.00 38.82
N GLU A 111 8.34 3.74 39.92
CA GLU A 111 8.22 2.42 40.53
C GLU A 111 7.45 1.45 39.63
N ARG A 112 6.30 1.88 39.08
CA ARG A 112 5.51 1.08 38.13
C ARG A 112 6.24 0.82 36.82
N GLY A 113 7.04 1.78 36.36
CA GLY A 113 7.90 1.64 35.20
C GLY A 113 8.97 0.55 35.41
N ARG A 114 9.67 0.59 36.55
CA ARG A 114 10.67 -0.43 36.91
C ARG A 114 10.08 -1.83 37.05
N ALA A 115 8.92 -1.95 37.69
CA ALA A 115 8.22 -3.24 37.82
C ALA A 115 7.79 -3.86 36.47
N ARG A 116 7.58 -3.05 35.43
CA ARG A 116 7.24 -3.54 34.07
C ARG A 116 8.45 -3.93 33.23
N VAL A 117 9.60 -3.31 33.49
CA VAL A 117 10.83 -3.53 32.70
C VAL A 117 11.67 -4.68 33.27
N GLY A 118 11.34 -5.21 34.45
CA GLY A 118 11.97 -6.41 35.00
C GLY A 118 13.46 -6.23 35.24
N VAL A 119 13.83 -5.17 35.95
CA VAL A 119 15.17 -4.98 36.54
C VAL A 119 15.10 -5.30 38.02
#